data_AF-A0A938IFM5-F1
#
_entry.id   AF-A0A938IFM5-F1
#
_cell.length_a   1.000
_cell.length_b   1.000
_cell.length_c   1.000
_cell.angle_alpha   90.00
_cell.angle_beta   90.00
_cell.angle_gamma   90.00
#
_symmetry.space_group_name_H-M   'P 1'
#
loop_
_entity.id
_entity.type
_entity.pdbx_description
1 polymer ?
#
loop_
_entity_poly.entity_id
_entity_poly.type
_entity_poly.pdbx_seq_one_letter_code
_entity_poly.pdbx_strand_id
1 'polypeptide(L)'
;MLATTESLSKSASFANPEVRHYVVQQLQILLGERCSVMPGDLDQHAKDVSHHKPQRPDCVVFPRSNEEVAAVASVCYEHLVPIIPFGTGTAVEGGVVAIHGGVCVDLGRMNRILRFSPTDMDVTVQAGVTRLQLNKYLDESDTNLYFPIDPGADCT
;
A
#
# COMPACT_ATOMS: atom_id res chain seq x y z
N MET A 1 22.93 -26.18 -18.49
CA MET A 1 23.80 -25.60 -17.44
C MET A 1 22.88 -25.31 -16.27
N LEU A 2 22.85 -26.19 -15.28
CA LEU A 2 21.95 -26.12 -14.12
C LEU A 2 22.47 -25.02 -13.19
N ALA A 3 21.73 -23.92 -13.08
CA ALA A 3 21.96 -22.94 -12.03
C ALA A 3 21.58 -23.60 -10.70
N THR A 4 22.58 -23.86 -9.89
CA THR A 4 22.45 -24.38 -8.54
C THR A 4 21.65 -23.40 -7.70
N THR A 5 20.52 -23.86 -7.16
CA THR A 5 19.84 -23.26 -6.01
C THR A 5 20.79 -23.26 -4.83
N GLU A 6 21.62 -22.22 -4.72
CA GLU A 6 22.36 -21.91 -3.49
C GLU A 6 21.36 -21.47 -2.43
N SER A 7 21.11 -22.40 -1.51
CA SER A 7 20.65 -22.25 -0.13
C SER A 7 20.11 -20.87 0.29
N LEU A 8 18.79 -20.78 0.49
CA LEU A 8 18.14 -19.83 1.38
C LEU A 8 18.60 -20.09 2.83
N SER A 9 19.79 -19.63 3.17
CA SER A 9 20.36 -19.72 4.52
C SER A 9 21.17 -18.46 4.85
N LYS A 10 20.47 -17.34 4.95
CA LYS A 10 20.78 -16.25 5.88
C LYS A 10 19.44 -15.82 6.47
N SER A 11 19.28 -15.79 7.78
CA SER A 11 18.16 -15.09 8.41
C SER A 11 18.27 -13.63 7.99
N ALA A 12 17.55 -13.22 6.95
CA ALA A 12 17.58 -11.84 6.48
C ALA A 12 16.91 -10.98 7.55
N SER A 13 17.71 -10.37 8.42
CA SER A 13 17.23 -9.34 9.33
C SER A 13 16.95 -8.08 8.54
N PHE A 14 15.82 -7.44 8.79
CA PHE A 14 15.50 -6.14 8.20
C PHE A 14 16.54 -5.08 8.55
N ALA A 15 16.60 -4.05 7.72
CA ALA A 15 17.56 -2.97 7.81
C ALA A 15 17.54 -2.26 9.18
N ASN A 16 18.72 -1.85 9.64
CA ASN A 16 18.86 -1.02 10.84
C ASN A 16 18.30 0.41 10.60
N PRO A 17 18.11 1.22 11.66
CA PRO A 17 17.55 2.56 11.52
C PRO A 17 18.33 3.51 10.60
N GLU A 18 19.65 3.38 10.51
CA GLU A 18 20.49 4.22 9.64
C GLU A 18 20.19 3.95 8.16
N VAL A 19 20.10 2.68 7.77
CA VAL A 19 19.74 2.29 6.40
C VAL A 19 18.30 2.70 6.09
N ARG A 20 17.36 2.56 7.03
CA ARG A 20 15.97 3.02 6.82
C ARG A 20 15.91 4.53 6.62
N HIS A 21 16.68 5.31 7.39
CA HIS A 21 16.77 6.76 7.19
C HIS A 21 17.30 7.11 5.79
N TYR A 22 18.33 6.41 5.31
CA TYR A 22 18.83 6.57 3.95
C TYR A 22 17.75 6.28 2.90
N VAL A 23 16.99 5.19 3.06
CA VAL A 23 15.87 4.85 2.16
C VAL A 23 14.80 5.94 2.16
N VAL A 24 14.43 6.49 3.31
CA VAL A 24 13.48 7.63 3.39
C VAL A 24 13.98 8.81 2.55
N GLN A 25 15.27 9.14 2.60
CA GLN A 25 15.84 10.22 1.78
C GLN A 25 15.77 9.90 0.28
N GLN A 26 16.05 8.66 -0.12
CA GLN A 26 15.91 8.25 -1.53
C GLN A 26 14.45 8.36 -2.01
N LEU A 27 13.49 7.97 -1.18
CA LEU A 27 12.07 8.07 -1.49
C LEU A 27 11.57 9.51 -1.54
N GLN A 28 12.14 10.42 -0.73
CA GLN A 28 11.88 11.86 -0.83
C GLN A 28 12.40 12.45 -2.14
N ILE A 29 13.54 11.98 -2.64
CA ILE A 29 14.04 12.37 -3.97
C ILE A 29 13.08 11.86 -5.06
N LEU A 30 12.60 10.62 -4.92
CA LEU A 30 11.75 9.96 -5.92
C LEU A 30 10.34 10.55 -5.99
N LEU A 31 9.73 10.85 -4.82
CA LEU A 31 8.31 11.20 -4.70
C LEU A 31 8.05 12.64 -4.25
N GLY A 32 9.08 13.36 -3.82
CA GLY A 32 8.97 14.70 -3.24
C GLY A 32 8.14 14.68 -1.95
N GLU A 33 7.21 15.63 -1.83
CA GLU A 33 6.28 15.76 -0.70
C GLU A 33 5.36 14.54 -0.51
N ARG A 34 5.30 13.63 -1.49
CA ARG A 34 4.52 12.40 -1.41
C ARG A 34 5.25 11.27 -0.68
N CYS A 35 6.45 11.52 -0.16
CA CYS A 35 7.07 10.73 0.90
C CYS A 35 7.04 11.54 2.20
N SER A 36 6.03 11.31 3.02
CA SER A 36 5.78 12.04 4.25
C SER A 36 6.46 11.40 5.46
N VAL A 37 7.03 12.25 6.30
CA VAL A 37 7.52 11.93 7.65
C VAL A 37 6.78 12.73 8.72
N MET A 38 5.64 13.33 8.35
CA MET A 38 4.87 14.18 9.26
C MET A 38 4.21 13.32 10.35
N PRO A 39 4.26 13.73 11.63
CA PRO A 39 3.71 12.93 12.72
C PRO A 39 2.25 12.51 12.51
N GLY A 40 1.42 13.39 11.92
CA GLY A 40 0.02 13.09 11.63
C GLY A 40 -0.17 11.93 10.65
N ASP A 41 0.59 11.93 9.55
CA ASP A 41 0.54 10.84 8.57
C ASP A 41 1.08 9.55 9.19
N LEU A 42 2.20 9.61 9.93
CA LEU A 42 2.76 8.44 10.60
C LEU A 42 1.79 7.84 11.62
N ASP A 43 1.07 8.68 12.39
CA ASP A 43 0.08 8.24 13.37
C ASP A 43 -1.15 7.61 12.73
N GLN A 44 -1.65 8.21 11.65
CA GLN A 44 -2.79 7.67 10.90
C GLN A 44 -2.48 6.28 10.33
N HIS A 45 -1.22 6.01 9.99
CA HIS A 45 -0.76 4.76 9.39
C HIS A 45 -0.08 3.81 10.39
N ALA A 46 -0.14 4.10 11.70
CA ALA A 46 0.53 3.28 12.74
C ALA A 46 -0.31 2.09 13.24
N LYS A 47 -1.60 2.05 12.90
CA LYS A 47 -2.55 1.03 13.34
C LYS A 47 -3.72 0.89 12.38
N ASP A 48 -4.40 -0.25 12.48
CA ASP A 48 -5.73 -0.47 11.92
C ASP A 48 -6.77 -0.47 13.07
N VAL A 49 -7.91 -1.13 12.87
CA VAL A 49 -9.01 -1.23 13.85
C VAL A 49 -8.73 -2.29 14.93
N SER A 50 -7.61 -3.02 14.83
CA SER A 50 -7.23 -4.05 15.81
C SER A 50 -6.89 -3.48 17.19
N HIS A 51 -6.75 -4.39 18.17
CA HIS A 51 -6.28 -4.07 19.51
C HIS A 51 -4.75 -4.00 19.64
N HIS A 52 -4.01 -4.22 18.54
CA HIS A 52 -2.56 -4.22 18.59
C HIS A 52 -1.99 -2.83 18.90
N LYS A 53 -0.86 -2.80 19.63
CA LYS A 53 -0.19 -1.56 19.97
C LYS A 53 0.25 -0.84 18.68
N PRO A 54 -0.11 0.45 18.47
CA PRO A 54 0.31 1.20 17.30
C PRO A 54 1.83 1.31 17.21
N GLN A 55 2.38 1.12 16.01
CA GLN A 55 3.79 1.32 15.70
C GLN A 55 3.92 2.07 14.38
N ARG A 56 4.63 3.19 14.41
CA ARG A 56 4.79 4.07 13.25
C ARG A 56 5.74 3.46 12.22
N PRO A 57 5.47 3.60 10.91
CA PRO A 57 6.48 3.42 9.89
C PRO A 57 7.55 4.53 9.98
N ASP A 58 8.66 4.39 9.26
CA ASP A 58 9.67 5.46 9.14
C ASP A 58 9.22 6.56 8.17
N CYS A 59 8.39 6.22 7.17
CA CYS A 59 7.69 7.17 6.30
C CYS A 59 6.39 6.58 5.73
N VAL A 60 5.52 7.47 5.21
CA VAL A 60 4.38 7.10 4.37
C VAL A 60 4.61 7.62 2.95
N VAL A 61 4.47 6.76 1.96
CA VAL A 61 4.55 7.13 0.55
C VAL A 61 3.19 7.06 -0.12
N PHE A 62 2.90 8.02 -0.98
CA PHE A 62 1.64 8.13 -1.73
C PHE A 62 1.89 8.07 -3.25
N PRO A 63 2.15 6.87 -3.80
CA PRO A 63 2.31 6.67 -5.24
C PRO A 63 1.03 6.97 -6.01
N ARG A 64 1.16 7.22 -7.31
CA ARG A 64 0.06 7.55 -8.23
C ARG A 64 0.02 6.61 -9.45
N SER A 65 0.98 5.71 -9.58
CA SER A 65 1.06 4.73 -10.67
C SER A 65 1.78 3.45 -10.24
N ASN A 66 1.64 2.41 -11.07
CA ASN A 66 2.31 1.13 -10.85
C ASN A 66 3.83 1.28 -10.94
N GLU A 67 4.33 2.17 -11.78
CA GLU A 67 5.76 2.45 -11.95
C GLU A 67 6.34 3.04 -10.68
N GLU A 68 5.63 3.97 -10.02
CA GLU A 68 6.06 4.52 -8.75
C GLU A 68 6.04 3.46 -7.64
N VAL A 69 5.00 2.63 -7.56
CA VAL A 69 4.95 1.49 -6.61
C VAL A 69 6.14 0.56 -6.83
N ALA A 70 6.42 0.19 -8.08
CA ALA A 70 7.55 -0.67 -8.43
C ALA A 70 8.90 -0.03 -8.06
N ALA A 71 9.05 1.28 -8.25
CA ALA A 71 10.27 1.99 -7.90
C ALA A 71 10.47 2.04 -6.37
N VAL A 72 9.42 2.34 -5.60
CA VAL A 72 9.46 2.25 -4.13
C VAL A 72 9.85 0.84 -3.69
N ALA A 73 9.19 -0.18 -4.24
CA ALA A 73 9.44 -1.56 -3.88
C ALA A 73 10.87 -1.99 -4.20
N SER A 74 11.43 -1.53 -5.31
CA SER A 74 12.81 -1.81 -5.71
C SER A 74 13.81 -1.21 -4.72
N VAL A 75 13.63 0.05 -4.33
CA VAL A 75 14.49 0.71 -3.32
C VAL A 75 14.40 -0.03 -1.97
N CYS A 76 13.20 -0.36 -1.51
CA CYS A 76 13.02 -1.08 -0.25
C CYS A 76 13.64 -2.49 -0.29
N TYR A 77 13.48 -3.20 -1.41
CA TYR A 77 14.05 -4.54 -1.59
C TYR A 77 15.58 -4.53 -1.56
N GLU A 78 16.22 -3.60 -2.28
CA GLU A 78 17.68 -3.47 -2.33
C GLU A 78 18.29 -3.25 -0.94
N HIS A 79 17.57 -2.57 -0.04
CA HIS A 79 18.04 -2.22 1.29
C HIS A 79 17.44 -3.07 2.42
N LEU A 80 16.65 -4.10 2.11
CA LEU A 80 15.95 -4.94 3.09
C LEU A 80 15.06 -4.13 4.06
N VAL A 81 14.35 -3.14 3.54
CA VAL A 81 13.40 -2.31 4.30
C VAL A 81 11.98 -2.89 4.14
N PRO A 82 11.23 -3.12 5.23
CA PRO A 82 9.86 -3.60 5.16
C PRO A 82 8.95 -2.65 4.35
N ILE A 83 8.03 -3.23 3.60
CA ILE A 83 6.95 -2.50 2.93
C ILE A 83 5.64 -2.88 3.63
N ILE A 84 4.86 -1.87 4.00
CA ILE A 84 3.54 -2.03 4.63
C ILE A 84 2.50 -1.47 3.66
N PRO A 85 1.75 -2.30 2.92
CA PRO A 85 0.69 -1.81 2.06
C PRO A 85 -0.47 -1.28 2.90
N PHE A 86 -1.04 -0.14 2.49
CA PHE A 86 -2.14 0.51 3.20
C PHE A 86 -3.25 0.92 2.22
N GLY A 87 -4.47 0.50 2.54
CA GLY A 87 -5.71 0.90 1.87
C GLY A 87 -6.44 1.99 2.68
N THR A 88 -7.55 1.64 3.31
CA THR A 88 -8.31 2.57 4.20
C THR A 88 -8.06 2.35 5.69
N GLY A 89 -7.18 1.42 6.06
CA GLY A 89 -6.84 1.14 7.47
C GLY A 89 -7.93 0.39 8.26
N THR A 90 -8.91 -0.21 7.59
CA THR A 90 -10.08 -0.85 8.22
C THR A 90 -9.87 -2.30 8.66
N ALA A 91 -8.66 -2.84 8.46
CA ALA A 91 -8.32 -4.21 8.89
C ALA A 91 -8.44 -4.37 10.42
N VAL A 92 -8.58 -5.61 10.89
CA VAL A 92 -8.82 -5.92 12.31
C VAL A 92 -7.76 -6.81 12.95
N GLU A 93 -6.72 -7.17 12.18
CA GLU A 93 -5.71 -8.16 12.59
C GLU A 93 -4.30 -7.57 12.74
N GLY A 94 -4.13 -6.25 12.68
CA GLY A 94 -2.84 -5.57 12.88
C GLY A 94 -1.93 -5.57 11.65
N GLY A 95 -2.45 -5.86 10.46
CA GLY A 95 -1.65 -6.04 9.24
C GLY A 95 -0.87 -4.79 8.80
N VAL A 96 -1.27 -3.61 9.27
CA VAL A 96 -0.61 -2.32 8.95
C VAL A 96 0.36 -1.85 10.03
N VAL A 97 0.50 -2.58 11.14
CA VAL A 97 1.37 -2.17 12.26
C VAL A 97 2.83 -2.37 11.88
N ALA A 98 3.62 -1.29 11.91
CA ALA A 98 5.02 -1.30 11.47
C ALA A 98 5.98 -1.86 12.54
N ILE A 99 5.84 -3.15 12.87
CA ILE A 99 6.61 -3.82 13.95
C ILE A 99 8.14 -3.77 13.79
N HIS A 100 8.62 -3.49 12.58
CA HIS A 100 10.05 -3.39 12.24
C HIS A 100 10.42 -2.03 11.65
N GLY A 101 9.55 -1.02 11.81
CA GLY A 101 9.59 0.19 10.99
C GLY A 101 9.30 -0.16 9.52
N GLY A 102 9.87 0.61 8.60
CA GLY A 102 9.73 0.44 7.17
C GLY A 102 8.93 1.55 6.51
N VAL A 103 8.48 1.27 5.30
CA VAL A 103 7.79 2.21 4.42
C VAL A 103 6.34 1.79 4.29
N CYS A 104 5.43 2.64 4.76
CA CYS A 104 4.01 2.47 4.51
C CYS A 104 3.66 3.00 3.13
N VAL A 105 3.01 2.19 2.30
CA VAL A 105 2.61 2.53 0.93
C VAL A 105 1.10 2.71 0.90
N ASP A 106 0.66 3.96 0.98
CA ASP A 106 -0.75 4.32 0.89
C ASP A 106 -1.19 4.42 -0.57
N LEU A 107 -2.06 3.50 -0.97
CA LEU A 107 -2.57 3.37 -2.34
C LEU A 107 -3.78 4.27 -2.63
N GLY A 108 -4.27 5.04 -1.66
CA GLY A 108 -5.45 5.89 -1.78
C GLY A 108 -5.37 6.97 -2.87
N ARG A 109 -4.17 7.29 -3.38
CA ARG A 109 -3.99 8.19 -4.55
C ARG A 109 -4.02 7.47 -5.90
N MET A 110 -4.06 6.14 -5.90
CA MET A 110 -4.29 5.28 -7.06
C MET A 110 -5.76 4.83 -7.06
N ASN A 111 -6.69 5.75 -7.24
CA ASN A 111 -8.13 5.53 -7.04
C ASN A 111 -8.98 5.74 -8.32
N ARG A 112 -8.43 5.42 -9.49
CA ARG A 112 -9.14 5.55 -10.77
C ARG A 112 -9.76 4.24 -11.23
N ILE A 113 -10.95 4.34 -11.81
CA ILE A 113 -11.56 3.27 -12.61
C ILE A 113 -11.00 3.40 -14.04
N LEU A 114 -10.39 2.34 -14.55
CA LEU A 114 -9.60 2.33 -15.79
C LEU A 114 -10.41 1.79 -16.99
N ARG A 115 -11.25 0.78 -16.75
CA ARG A 115 -12.14 0.15 -17.75
C ARG A 115 -13.37 -0.38 -17.05
N PHE A 116 -14.53 -0.22 -17.67
CA PHE A 116 -15.77 -0.90 -17.28
C PHE A 116 -16.33 -1.63 -18.49
N SER A 117 -16.57 -2.93 -18.36
CA SER A 117 -17.19 -3.76 -19.40
C SER A 117 -18.52 -4.34 -18.88
N PRO A 118 -19.66 -3.72 -19.18
CA PRO A 118 -20.97 -4.21 -18.73
C PRO A 118 -21.31 -5.58 -19.31
N THR A 119 -20.91 -5.82 -20.57
CA THR A 119 -21.18 -7.09 -21.27
C THR A 119 -20.39 -8.25 -20.66
N ASP A 120 -19.14 -7.99 -20.25
CA ASP A 120 -18.29 -9.00 -19.61
C ASP A 120 -18.47 -9.05 -18.08
N MET A 121 -19.24 -8.11 -17.53
CA MET A 121 -19.44 -7.92 -16.08
C MET A 121 -18.12 -7.76 -15.32
N ASP A 122 -17.17 -7.01 -15.90
CA ASP A 122 -15.85 -6.74 -15.30
C ASP A 122 -15.55 -5.24 -15.18
N VAL A 123 -14.65 -4.91 -14.24
CA VAL A 123 -14.10 -3.56 -14.06
C VAL A 123 -12.60 -3.70 -13.80
N THR A 124 -11.81 -2.90 -14.48
CA THR A 124 -10.39 -2.70 -14.14
C THR A 124 -10.25 -1.42 -13.34
N VAL A 125 -9.73 -1.52 -12.13
CA VAL A 125 -9.54 -0.39 -11.21
C VAL A 125 -8.10 -0.30 -10.76
N GLN A 126 -7.69 0.88 -10.31
CA GLN A 126 -6.50 1.00 -9.48
C GLN A 126 -6.80 0.54 -8.04
N ALA A 127 -5.77 0.09 -7.33
CA ALA A 127 -5.90 -0.59 -6.03
C ALA A 127 -6.43 0.30 -4.88
N GLY A 128 -6.49 1.62 -5.05
CA GLY A 128 -7.05 2.55 -4.07
C GLY A 128 -8.52 2.91 -4.29
N VAL A 129 -9.20 2.31 -5.28
CA VAL A 129 -10.65 2.50 -5.46
C VAL A 129 -11.38 1.84 -4.31
N THR A 130 -12.18 2.61 -3.56
CA THR A 130 -12.99 2.05 -2.48
C THR A 130 -14.25 1.38 -3.02
N ARG A 131 -14.81 0.45 -2.24
CA ARG A 131 -16.07 -0.22 -2.54
C ARG A 131 -17.21 0.76 -2.81
N LEU A 132 -17.38 1.78 -1.97
CA LEU A 132 -18.43 2.79 -2.16
C LEU A 132 -18.16 3.65 -3.38
N GLN A 133 -16.90 3.97 -3.68
CA GLN A 133 -16.53 4.68 -4.90
C GLN A 133 -16.89 3.86 -6.16
N LEU A 134 -16.60 2.56 -6.16
CA LEU A 134 -16.94 1.67 -7.27
C LEU A 134 -18.46 1.57 -7.45
N ASN A 135 -19.21 1.31 -6.38
CA ASN A 135 -20.67 1.21 -6.48
C ASN A 135 -21.31 2.52 -6.93
N LYS A 136 -20.84 3.67 -6.43
CA LYS A 136 -21.31 4.97 -6.91
C LYS A 136 -21.10 5.13 -8.43
N TYR A 137 -19.93 4.74 -8.94
CA TYR A 137 -19.67 4.80 -10.38
C TYR A 137 -20.59 3.88 -11.19
N LEU A 138 -20.85 2.67 -10.70
CA LEU A 138 -21.72 1.71 -11.37
C LEU A 138 -23.19 2.16 -11.35
N ASP A 139 -23.66 2.74 -10.25
CA ASP A 139 -25.00 3.33 -10.14
C ASP A 139 -25.20 4.46 -11.16
N GLU A 140 -24.17 5.28 -11.38
CA GLU A 140 -24.15 6.38 -12.36
C GLU A 140 -24.03 5.90 -13.83
N SER A 141 -23.88 4.59 -14.07
CA SER A 141 -23.60 4.03 -15.40
C SER A 141 -24.82 3.54 -16.20
N ASP A 142 -26.04 3.62 -15.64
CA ASP A 142 -27.30 3.17 -16.27
C ASP A 142 -27.34 1.67 -16.67
N THR A 143 -26.49 0.83 -16.06
CA THR A 143 -26.41 -0.60 -16.38
C THR A 143 -27.17 -1.52 -15.41
N ASN A 144 -27.62 -1.00 -14.27
CA ASN A 144 -28.11 -1.76 -13.11
C ASN A 144 -27.10 -2.78 -12.53
N LEU A 145 -25.82 -2.67 -12.88
CA LEU A 145 -24.75 -3.48 -12.30
C LEU A 145 -24.27 -2.86 -10.98
N TYR A 146 -23.81 -3.70 -10.06
CA TYR A 146 -23.22 -3.28 -8.79
C TYR A 146 -22.16 -4.29 -8.34
N PHE A 147 -21.22 -3.86 -7.51
CA PHE A 147 -20.24 -4.74 -6.87
C PHE A 147 -20.85 -5.33 -5.58
N PRO A 148 -21.06 -6.65 -5.52
CA PRO A 148 -21.93 -7.26 -4.51
C PRO A 148 -21.25 -7.53 -3.15
N ILE A 149 -19.93 -7.41 -3.09
CA ILE A 149 -19.18 -7.71 -1.85
C ILE A 149 -19.32 -6.53 -0.90
N ASP A 150 -19.82 -6.77 0.30
CA ASP A 150 -19.91 -5.78 1.37
C ASP A 150 -19.33 -6.34 2.69
N PRO A 151 -18.11 -5.93 3.08
CA PRO A 151 -17.50 -6.33 4.34
C PRO A 151 -17.91 -5.43 5.52
N GLY A 152 -18.87 -4.51 5.35
CA GLY A 152 -19.35 -3.57 6.37
C GLY A 152 -18.56 -2.27 6.45
N ALA A 153 -17.25 -2.29 6.17
CA ALA A 153 -16.43 -1.10 6.05
C ALA A 153 -16.32 -0.62 4.58
N ASP A 154 -15.98 0.66 4.37
CA ASP A 154 -15.52 1.12 3.06
C ASP A 154 -14.03 0.78 2.92
N CYS A 155 -13.76 -0.33 2.24
CA CYS A 155 -12.43 -0.85 2.00
C CYS A 155 -12.06 -0.74 0.51
N THR A 156 -10.77 -0.85 0.24
CA THR A 156 -10.18 -1.04 -1.09
C THR A 156 -9.95 -2.52 -1.37
#